data_AF-A0A3M1C1V0-F1
#
_entry.id   AF-A0A3M1C1V0-F1
#
_cell.length_a   1.000
_cell.length_b   1.000
_cell.length_c   1.000
_cell.angle_alpha   90.00
_cell.angle_beta   90.00
_cell.angle_gamma   90.00
#
_symmetry.space_group_name_H-M   'P 1'
#
loop_
_entity.id
_entity.type
_entity.pdbx_description
1 polymer ?
#
loop_
_entity_poly.entity_id
_entity_poly.type
_entity_poly.pdbx_seq_one_letter_code
_entity_poly.pdbx_strand_id
1 'polypeptide(L)'
;MAKKDWKFKEGFHEENVNKKMWDALLLIQEDKEEEAVSLLEGTIETTPQLLSKYIKKKDLSPLIDASRSTLCYYGIRLYIKASCIPCLSSFLNALAGTPECAVALKRALKDKGSKDIFNKLLKEDPEALLMAFQELSAKELQPFFEMLFKIAKNEIGEKQYLALMLLYKFISEKEVKDLFMVFAEDWDTRVRRISLNALLSIKDDEAVKKLAKRLIRDEEDALNVSILKRILS
;
A
#
# COMPACT_ATOMS: atom_id res chain seq x y z
N MET A 1 4.41 47.59 -32.65
CA MET A 1 3.70 46.50 -31.94
C MET A 1 4.73 45.48 -31.47
N ALA A 2 5.13 45.54 -30.20
CA ALA A 2 6.03 44.54 -29.62
C ALA A 2 5.19 43.35 -29.12
N LYS A 3 5.38 42.16 -29.72
CA LYS A 3 4.85 40.90 -29.21
C LYS A 3 5.59 40.59 -27.91
N LYS A 4 4.87 40.60 -26.78
CA LYS A 4 5.38 40.07 -25.51
C LYS A 4 5.48 38.56 -25.65
N ASP A 5 6.70 38.02 -25.55
CA ASP A 5 6.94 36.58 -25.39
C ASP A 5 6.51 36.16 -23.97
N TRP A 6 5.46 35.33 -23.91
CA TRP A 6 4.95 34.72 -22.68
C TRP A 6 5.66 33.38 -22.39
N LYS A 7 6.99 33.37 -22.41
CA LYS A 7 7.78 32.25 -21.89
C LYS A 7 8.44 32.69 -20.60
N PHE A 8 7.91 32.24 -19.46
CA PHE A 8 8.55 32.06 -18.15
C PHE A 8 7.52 32.21 -17.03
N LYS A 9 6.90 31.09 -16.62
CA LYS A 9 6.26 30.95 -15.30
C LYS A 9 6.40 29.56 -14.66
N GLU A 10 6.80 28.53 -15.42
CA GLU A 10 6.93 27.17 -14.87
C GLU A 10 8.20 26.98 -14.00
N GLY A 11 9.29 27.72 -14.24
CA GLY A 11 10.54 27.55 -13.48
C GLY A 11 10.57 28.11 -12.05
N PHE A 12 9.90 29.25 -11.78
CA PHE A 12 10.00 29.93 -10.49
C PHE A 12 9.16 29.27 -9.38
N HIS A 13 8.03 28.65 -9.72
CA HIS A 13 7.19 27.97 -8.75
C HIS A 13 7.78 26.61 -8.34
N GLU A 14 8.34 25.83 -9.28
CA GLU A 14 8.97 24.55 -8.97
C GLU A 14 10.24 24.68 -8.11
N GLU A 15 11.06 25.70 -8.36
CA GLU A 15 12.30 25.92 -7.60
C GLU A 15 12.03 26.27 -6.13
N ASN A 16 10.95 27.03 -5.87
CA ASN A 16 10.50 27.38 -4.53
C ASN A 16 9.88 26.17 -3.80
N VAL A 17 9.03 25.40 -4.47
CA VAL A 17 8.40 24.20 -3.89
C VAL A 17 9.45 23.13 -3.57
N ASN A 18 10.41 22.90 -4.48
CA ASN A 18 11.49 21.92 -4.25
C ASN A 18 12.31 22.30 -3.02
N LYS A 19 12.73 23.57 -2.88
CA LYS A 19 13.46 24.04 -1.71
C LYS A 19 12.64 23.87 -0.42
N LYS A 20 11.39 24.34 -0.41
CA LYS A 20 10.49 24.20 0.75
C LYS A 20 10.29 22.75 1.17
N MET A 21 10.16 21.84 0.20
CA MET A 21 10.05 20.40 0.48
C MET A 21 11.30 19.87 1.20
N TRP A 22 12.50 20.21 0.74
CA TRP A 22 13.73 19.78 1.41
C TRP A 22 13.88 20.40 2.81
N ASP A 23 13.62 21.70 2.94
CA ASP A 23 13.62 22.38 4.23
C ASP A 23 12.60 21.73 5.20
N ALA A 24 11.43 21.34 4.71
CA ALA A 24 10.43 20.61 5.50
C ALA A 24 10.91 19.21 5.91
N LEU A 25 11.60 18.47 5.04
CA LEU A 25 12.15 17.15 5.38
C LEU A 25 13.29 17.26 6.41
N LEU A 26 14.10 18.33 6.38
CA LEU A 26 15.07 18.62 7.43
C LEU A 26 14.38 18.87 8.78
N LEU A 27 13.29 19.65 8.78
CA LEU A 27 12.49 19.85 9.99
C LEU A 27 11.88 18.53 10.51
N ILE A 28 11.43 17.63 9.63
CA ILE A 28 10.98 16.29 10.02
C ILE A 28 12.11 15.45 10.61
N GLN A 29 13.34 15.57 10.08
CA GLN A 29 14.52 14.92 10.64
C GLN A 29 14.87 15.43 12.05
N GLU A 30 14.61 16.71 12.31
CA GLU A 30 14.79 17.37 13.61
C GLU A 30 13.58 17.23 14.56
N ASP A 31 12.59 16.40 14.21
CA ASP A 31 11.33 16.23 14.95
C ASP A 31 10.50 17.51 15.14
N LYS A 32 10.70 18.52 14.27
CA LYS A 32 9.92 19.78 14.20
C LYS A 32 8.77 19.66 13.21
N GLU A 33 7.91 18.67 13.43
CA GLU A 33 6.91 18.29 12.43
C GLU A 33 5.85 19.38 12.17
N GLU A 34 5.46 20.17 13.18
CA GLU A 34 4.49 21.27 13.01
C GLU A 34 5.05 22.39 12.12
N GLU A 35 6.33 22.73 12.30
CA GLU A 35 7.02 23.71 11.47
C GLU A 35 7.14 23.22 10.03
N ALA A 36 7.43 21.93 9.83
CA ALA A 36 7.50 21.31 8.51
C ALA A 36 6.16 21.40 7.77
N VAL A 37 5.04 21.16 8.46
CA VAL A 37 3.69 21.27 7.88
C VAL A 37 3.36 22.72 7.54
N SER A 38 3.64 23.67 8.45
CA SER A 38 3.40 25.10 8.21
C SER A 38 4.21 25.63 7.02
N LEU A 39 5.46 25.18 6.85
CA LEU A 39 6.32 25.59 5.73
C LEU A 39 5.72 25.22 4.36
N LEU A 40 4.96 24.13 4.30
CA LEU A 40 4.34 23.60 3.09
C LEU A 40 2.89 24.03 2.90
N GLU A 41 2.37 24.92 3.74
CA GLU A 41 1.01 25.45 3.59
C GLU A 41 0.80 26.03 2.18
N GLY A 42 -0.29 25.62 1.53
CA GLY A 42 -0.62 25.98 0.15
C GLY A 42 0.21 25.29 -0.95
N THR A 43 1.18 24.43 -0.60
CA THR A 43 2.03 23.72 -1.59
C THR A 43 2.18 22.22 -1.36
N ILE A 44 1.73 21.70 -0.22
CA ILE A 44 1.93 20.30 0.20
C ILE A 44 1.46 19.27 -0.84
N GLU A 45 0.36 19.54 -1.55
CA GLU A 45 -0.23 18.63 -2.55
C GLU A 45 0.66 18.34 -3.76
N THR A 46 1.64 19.20 -4.02
CA THR A 46 2.60 19.05 -5.13
C THR A 46 3.87 18.28 -4.75
N THR A 47 4.08 18.07 -3.45
CA THR A 47 5.31 17.45 -2.94
C THR A 47 5.40 15.93 -3.16
N PRO A 48 4.31 15.13 -3.20
CA PRO A 48 4.40 13.67 -3.40
C PRO A 48 5.10 13.29 -4.71
N GLN A 49 4.78 13.96 -5.81
CA GLN A 49 5.35 13.66 -7.14
C GLN A 49 6.82 14.05 -7.19
N LEU A 50 7.19 15.17 -6.58
CA LEU A 50 8.58 15.60 -6.45
C LEU A 50 9.39 14.62 -5.61
N LEU A 51 8.96 14.33 -4.39
CA LEU A 51 9.70 13.47 -3.46
C LEU A 51 9.84 12.04 -4.00
N SER A 52 8.77 11.48 -4.55
CA SER A 52 8.82 10.11 -5.13
C SER A 52 9.77 10.02 -6.32
N LYS A 53 9.95 11.09 -7.11
CA LYS A 53 10.93 11.14 -8.20
C LYS A 53 12.37 11.01 -7.66
N TYR A 54 12.72 11.72 -6.58
CA TYR A 54 14.05 11.61 -5.95
C TYR A 54 14.30 10.23 -5.32
N ILE A 55 13.26 9.60 -4.77
CA ILE A 55 13.36 8.26 -4.20
C ILE A 55 13.57 7.21 -5.31
N LYS A 56 12.86 7.31 -6.45
CA LYS A 56 12.99 6.32 -7.54
C LYS A 56 14.25 6.48 -8.38
N LYS A 57 14.67 7.71 -8.65
CA LYS A 57 15.73 7.99 -9.62
C LYS A 57 17.10 7.93 -8.97
N LYS A 58 17.93 6.95 -9.39
CA LYS A 58 19.24 6.70 -8.80
C LYS A 58 20.24 7.85 -9.01
N ASP A 59 20.08 8.55 -10.12
CA ASP A 59 20.86 9.68 -10.60
C ASP A 59 20.54 11.00 -9.90
N LEU A 60 19.39 11.11 -9.24
CA LEU A 60 19.06 12.28 -8.43
C LEU A 60 19.62 12.09 -7.02
N SER A 61 20.47 13.04 -6.61
CA SER A 61 20.98 13.12 -5.24
C SER A 61 20.03 13.97 -4.39
N PRO A 62 19.54 13.44 -3.26
CA PRO A 62 18.78 14.24 -2.29
C PRO A 62 19.62 15.41 -1.77
N LEU A 63 18.97 16.51 -1.38
CA LEU A 63 19.66 17.64 -0.73
C LEU A 63 19.95 17.39 0.76
N ILE A 64 19.43 16.29 1.30
CA ILE A 64 19.63 15.85 2.68
C ILE A 64 20.48 14.60 2.65
N ASP A 65 21.45 14.50 3.57
CA ASP A 65 22.24 13.29 3.77
C ASP A 65 21.39 12.19 4.43
N ALA A 66 20.58 11.52 3.61
CA ALA A 66 19.65 10.50 4.03
C ALA A 66 19.51 9.41 2.96
N SER A 67 19.41 8.17 3.42
CA SER A 67 19.08 7.04 2.52
C SER A 67 17.71 7.25 1.88
N ARG A 68 17.46 6.64 0.71
CA ARG A 68 16.15 6.71 0.05
C ARG A 68 15.01 6.13 0.90
N SER A 69 15.27 5.08 1.68
CA SER A 69 14.30 4.54 2.64
C SER A 69 14.01 5.53 3.77
N THR A 70 15.04 6.27 4.24
CA THR A 70 14.89 7.34 5.23
C THR A 70 14.06 8.50 4.67
N LEU A 71 14.31 8.91 3.42
CA LEU A 71 13.52 9.95 2.76
C LEU A 71 12.06 9.53 2.54
N CYS A 72 11.84 8.27 2.13
CA CYS A 72 10.50 7.72 2.04
C CYS A 72 9.79 7.76 3.39
N TYR A 73 10.50 7.41 4.47
CA TYR A 73 9.96 7.51 5.84
C TYR A 73 9.63 8.95 6.23
N TYR A 74 10.52 9.92 5.95
CA TYR A 74 10.23 11.34 6.23
C TYR A 74 9.03 11.86 5.44
N GLY A 75 8.88 11.46 4.17
CA GLY A 75 7.68 11.77 3.39
C GLY A 75 6.40 11.21 4.01
N ILE A 76 6.41 9.93 4.42
CA ILE A 76 5.26 9.31 5.10
C ILE A 76 4.93 10.05 6.41
N ARG A 77 5.94 10.34 7.25
CA ARG A 77 5.75 11.12 8.49
C ARG A 77 5.14 12.47 8.22
N LEU A 78 5.68 13.20 7.24
CA LEU A 78 5.19 14.53 6.86
C LEU A 78 3.71 14.50 6.49
N TYR A 79 3.29 13.58 5.63
CA TYR A 79 1.89 13.49 5.19
C TYR A 79 0.95 12.98 6.29
N ILE A 80 1.43 12.09 7.16
CA ILE A 80 0.71 11.68 8.37
C ILE A 80 0.49 12.88 9.28
N LYS A 81 1.54 13.65 9.56
CA LYS A 81 1.44 14.82 10.44
C LYS A 81 0.50 15.87 9.88
N ALA A 82 0.63 16.15 8.58
CA ALA A 82 -0.27 17.06 7.87
C ALA A 82 -1.71 16.54 7.75
N SER A 83 -1.97 15.28 8.12
CA SER A 83 -3.25 14.61 7.88
C SER A 83 -3.71 14.68 6.41
N CYS A 84 -2.77 14.80 5.46
CA CYS A 84 -3.06 14.90 4.04
C CYS A 84 -3.20 13.50 3.42
N ILE A 85 -4.39 12.91 3.53
CA ILE A 85 -4.69 11.58 2.97
C ILE A 85 -4.42 11.51 1.45
N PRO A 86 -4.83 12.50 0.62
CA PRO A 86 -4.53 12.47 -0.81
C PRO A 86 -3.02 12.49 -1.11
N CYS A 87 -2.24 13.28 -0.35
CA CYS A 87 -0.79 13.33 -0.48
C CYS A 87 -0.16 11.97 -0.15
N LEU A 88 -0.58 11.37 0.98
CA LEU A 88 -0.10 10.06 1.41
C LEU A 88 -0.45 8.97 0.40
N SER A 89 -1.69 8.95 -0.10
CA SER A 89 -2.11 8.01 -1.16
C SER A 89 -1.25 8.17 -2.42
N SER A 90 -1.14 9.39 -2.95
CA SER A 90 -0.34 9.67 -4.16
C SER A 90 1.12 9.24 -3.98
N PHE A 91 1.70 9.52 -2.81
CA PHE A 91 3.06 9.15 -2.49
C PHE A 91 3.27 7.63 -2.41
N LEU A 92 2.37 6.93 -1.72
CA LEU A 92 2.43 5.47 -1.59
C LEU A 92 2.17 4.77 -2.92
N ASN A 93 1.20 5.23 -3.71
CA ASN A 93 0.96 4.74 -5.07
C ASN A 93 2.20 4.87 -5.94
N ALA A 94 2.91 5.99 -5.84
CA ALA A 94 4.15 6.15 -6.57
C ALA A 94 5.19 5.11 -6.11
N LEU A 95 5.32 4.83 -4.82
CA LEU A 95 6.42 4.02 -4.28
C LEU A 95 6.06 2.56 -3.98
N ALA A 96 4.82 2.13 -4.23
CA ALA A 96 4.37 0.77 -3.96
C ALA A 96 5.25 -0.26 -4.67
N GLY A 97 5.51 -1.38 -3.99
CA GLY A 97 6.39 -2.45 -4.47
C GLY A 97 7.90 -2.13 -4.42
N THR A 98 8.31 -0.93 -3.99
CA THR A 98 9.73 -0.61 -3.81
C THR A 98 10.24 -1.08 -2.43
N PRO A 99 11.50 -1.56 -2.32
CA PRO A 99 12.10 -1.88 -1.02
C PRO A 99 12.13 -0.68 -0.07
N GLU A 100 12.33 0.53 -0.60
CA GLU A 100 12.34 1.77 0.16
C GLU A 100 11.00 2.03 0.86
N CYS A 101 9.89 1.84 0.15
CA CYS A 101 8.54 2.00 0.69
C CYS A 101 8.26 0.96 1.79
N ALA A 102 8.63 -0.30 1.57
CA ALA A 102 8.45 -1.36 2.54
C ALA A 102 9.19 -1.06 3.86
N VAL A 103 10.47 -0.66 3.78
CA VAL A 103 11.27 -0.30 4.96
C VAL A 103 10.69 0.93 5.66
N ALA A 104 10.27 1.95 4.89
CA ALA A 104 9.70 3.17 5.43
C ALA A 104 8.37 2.94 6.16
N LEU A 105 7.49 2.10 5.62
CA LEU A 105 6.22 1.73 6.26
C LEU A 105 6.44 0.97 7.57
N LYS A 106 7.36 0.00 7.59
CA LYS A 106 7.72 -0.75 8.83
C LYS A 106 8.19 0.19 9.94
N ARG A 107 8.87 1.28 9.56
CA ARG A 107 9.28 2.32 10.50
C ARG A 107 8.10 3.19 10.92
N ALA A 108 7.31 3.70 9.99
CA ALA A 108 6.14 4.55 10.26
C ALA A 108 5.09 3.88 11.15
N LEU A 109 4.90 2.56 11.04
CA LEU A 109 3.97 1.80 11.89
C LEU A 109 4.34 1.79 13.39
N LYS A 110 5.57 2.18 13.73
CA LYS A 110 6.04 2.34 15.11
C LYS A 110 5.76 3.74 15.67
N ASP A 111 5.48 4.71 14.79
CA ASP A 111 5.21 6.09 15.20
C ASP A 111 3.82 6.20 15.84
N LYS A 112 3.70 7.06 16.85
CA LYS A 112 2.43 7.27 17.55
C LYS A 112 1.41 7.92 16.60
N GLY A 113 0.21 7.33 16.52
CA GLY A 113 -0.90 7.86 15.72
C GLY A 113 -0.87 7.51 14.23
N SER A 114 0.21 6.90 13.72
CA SER A 114 0.31 6.53 12.29
C SER A 114 -0.77 5.53 11.87
N LYS A 115 -1.09 4.57 12.74
CA LYS A 115 -2.11 3.53 12.50
C LYS A 115 -3.50 4.12 12.27
N ASP A 116 -3.84 5.21 12.95
CA ASP A 116 -5.16 5.85 12.79
C ASP A 116 -5.27 6.52 11.41
N ILE A 117 -4.19 7.17 10.96
CA ILE A 117 -4.11 7.74 9.61
C ILE A 117 -4.12 6.65 8.54
N PHE A 118 -3.41 5.55 8.73
CA PHE A 118 -3.47 4.41 7.81
C PHE A 118 -4.86 3.76 7.77
N ASN A 119 -5.55 3.63 8.90
CA ASN A 119 -6.93 3.17 8.93
C ASN A 119 -7.89 4.13 8.22
N LYS A 120 -7.64 5.44 8.29
CA LYS A 120 -8.38 6.44 7.52
C LYS A 120 -8.13 6.28 6.02
N LEU A 121 -6.86 6.11 5.62
CA LEU A 121 -6.50 5.86 4.22
C LEU A 121 -7.15 4.56 3.69
N LEU A 122 -7.16 3.46 4.46
CA LEU A 122 -7.86 2.23 4.06
C LEU A 122 -9.38 2.41 3.84
N LYS A 123 -10.00 3.38 4.51
CA LYS A 123 -11.44 3.68 4.31
C LYS A 123 -11.70 4.55 3.09
N GLU A 124 -10.81 5.49 2.81
CA GLU A 124 -11.00 6.51 1.77
C GLU A 124 -10.42 6.08 0.42
N ASP A 125 -9.22 5.50 0.42
CA ASP A 125 -8.49 5.07 -0.77
C ASP A 125 -7.56 3.87 -0.44
N PRO A 126 -8.12 2.65 -0.34
CA PRO A 126 -7.38 1.50 0.16
C PRO A 126 -6.27 1.03 -0.77
N GLU A 127 -6.41 1.20 -2.08
CA GLU A 127 -5.56 0.51 -3.07
C GLU A 127 -4.08 0.82 -2.89
N ALA A 128 -3.73 2.10 -2.73
CA ALA A 128 -2.36 2.56 -2.51
C ALA A 128 -1.71 1.87 -1.30
N LEU A 129 -2.45 1.81 -0.20
CA LEU A 129 -1.95 1.27 1.05
C LEU A 129 -1.89 -0.26 1.02
N LEU A 130 -2.88 -0.92 0.40
CA LEU A 130 -2.90 -2.37 0.21
C LEU A 130 -1.71 -2.84 -0.65
N MET A 131 -1.37 -2.10 -1.72
CA MET A 131 -0.18 -2.38 -2.53
C MET A 131 1.11 -2.15 -1.73
N ALA A 132 1.19 -1.08 -0.95
CA ALA A 132 2.37 -0.79 -0.15
C ALA A 132 2.55 -1.77 1.03
N PHE A 133 1.47 -2.41 1.48
CA PHE A 133 1.44 -3.41 2.56
C PHE A 133 1.91 -4.81 2.15
N GLN A 134 2.13 -5.10 0.86
CA GLN A 134 2.47 -6.43 0.38
C GLN A 134 3.73 -7.03 1.04
N GLU A 135 4.70 -6.19 1.38
CA GLU A 135 5.98 -6.61 1.99
C GLU A 135 5.97 -6.64 3.54
N LEU A 136 4.82 -6.35 4.16
CA LEU A 136 4.66 -6.38 5.61
C LEU A 136 4.34 -7.80 6.11
N SER A 137 4.84 -8.14 7.29
CA SER A 137 4.54 -9.40 7.98
C SER A 137 3.13 -9.40 8.58
N ALA A 138 2.60 -10.58 8.92
CA ALA A 138 1.33 -10.72 9.64
C ALA A 138 1.31 -9.89 10.93
N LYS A 139 2.41 -9.89 11.69
CA LYS A 139 2.55 -9.11 12.93
C LYS A 139 2.40 -7.60 12.69
N GLU A 140 2.97 -7.08 11.60
CA GLU A 140 2.87 -5.67 11.24
C GLU A 140 1.47 -5.30 10.74
N LEU A 141 0.77 -6.26 10.11
CA LEU A 141 -0.58 -6.09 9.58
C LEU A 141 -1.69 -6.32 10.60
N GLN A 142 -1.40 -6.96 11.74
CA GLN A 142 -2.39 -7.26 12.78
C GLN A 142 -3.29 -6.07 13.16
N PRO A 143 -2.77 -4.82 13.32
CA PRO A 143 -3.62 -3.68 13.68
C PRO A 143 -4.67 -3.30 12.62
N PHE A 144 -4.52 -3.81 11.39
CA PHE A 144 -5.41 -3.53 10.26
C PHE A 144 -6.29 -4.73 9.89
N PHE A 145 -6.18 -5.85 10.61
CA PHE A 145 -6.85 -7.10 10.29
C PHE A 145 -8.34 -6.93 9.99
N GLU A 146 -9.09 -6.28 10.90
CA GLU A 146 -10.53 -6.01 10.73
C GLU A 146 -10.84 -5.23 9.46
N MET A 147 -10.01 -4.24 9.14
CA MET A 147 -10.19 -3.42 7.94
C MET A 147 -9.88 -4.23 6.68
N LEU A 148 -8.81 -5.01 6.68
CA LEU A 148 -8.46 -5.91 5.57
C LEU A 148 -9.58 -6.92 5.33
N PHE A 149 -10.13 -7.52 6.39
CA PHE A 149 -11.25 -8.44 6.32
C PHE A 149 -12.50 -7.78 5.75
N LYS A 150 -12.81 -6.55 6.20
CA LYS A 150 -13.94 -5.76 5.70
C LYS A 150 -13.78 -5.43 4.21
N ILE A 151 -12.59 -5.04 3.77
CA ILE A 151 -12.29 -4.73 2.37
C ILE A 151 -12.45 -6.00 1.53
N ALA A 152 -11.85 -7.12 1.93
CA ALA A 152 -11.96 -8.38 1.20
C ALA A 152 -13.42 -8.86 1.03
N LYS A 153 -14.27 -8.60 2.03
CA LYS A 153 -15.69 -9.03 1.99
C LYS A 153 -16.58 -8.11 1.15
N ASN A 154 -16.33 -6.81 1.15
CA ASN A 154 -17.28 -5.81 0.64
C ASN A 154 -16.84 -5.10 -0.64
N GLU A 155 -15.55 -5.08 -0.95
CA GLU A 155 -15.05 -4.55 -2.22
C GLU A 155 -15.10 -5.62 -3.31
N ILE A 156 -14.97 -5.19 -4.56
CA ILE A 156 -14.85 -6.06 -5.73
C ILE A 156 -13.59 -5.71 -6.54
N GLY A 157 -13.06 -6.66 -7.29
CA GLY A 157 -11.93 -6.44 -8.18
C GLY A 157 -10.61 -6.27 -7.44
N GLU A 158 -9.82 -5.24 -7.79
CA GLU A 158 -8.43 -5.13 -7.37
C GLU A 158 -8.25 -4.97 -5.85
N LYS A 159 -9.09 -4.14 -5.21
CA LYS A 159 -9.04 -3.94 -3.75
C LYS A 159 -9.33 -5.22 -2.98
N GLN A 160 -10.31 -6.00 -3.44
CA GLN A 160 -10.65 -7.29 -2.87
C GLN A 160 -9.49 -8.27 -3.02
N TYR A 161 -8.94 -8.38 -4.24
CA TYR A 161 -7.80 -9.24 -4.53
C TYR A 161 -6.59 -8.91 -3.65
N LEU A 162 -6.22 -7.63 -3.56
CA LEU A 162 -5.10 -7.18 -2.73
C LEU A 162 -5.34 -7.42 -1.23
N ALA A 163 -6.57 -7.22 -0.73
CA ALA A 163 -6.90 -7.52 0.65
C ALA A 163 -6.79 -9.02 0.95
N LEU A 164 -7.26 -9.88 0.04
CA LEU A 164 -7.09 -11.34 0.15
C LEU A 164 -5.61 -11.74 0.12
N MET A 165 -4.78 -11.12 -0.72
CA MET A 165 -3.32 -11.34 -0.70
C MET A 165 -2.71 -11.06 0.68
N LEU A 166 -3.15 -10.00 1.36
CA LEU A 166 -2.66 -9.68 2.68
C LEU A 166 -3.21 -10.63 3.75
N LEU A 167 -4.50 -11.00 3.67
CA LEU A 167 -5.14 -11.92 4.60
C LEU A 167 -4.60 -13.35 4.51
N TYR A 168 -4.02 -13.75 3.38
CA TYR A 168 -3.32 -15.04 3.24
C TYR A 168 -2.25 -15.24 4.32
N LYS A 169 -1.62 -14.16 4.81
CA LYS A 169 -0.62 -14.21 5.90
C LYS A 169 -1.22 -14.62 7.25
N PHE A 170 -2.55 -14.62 7.36
CA PHE A 170 -3.34 -14.99 8.54
C PHE A 170 -4.15 -16.28 8.30
N ILE A 171 -3.75 -17.14 7.35
CA ILE A 171 -4.52 -18.34 6.98
C ILE A 171 -4.76 -19.34 8.13
N SER A 172 -3.98 -19.25 9.22
CA SER A 172 -4.22 -20.03 10.43
C SER A 172 -5.44 -19.58 11.23
N GLU A 173 -5.92 -18.35 11.02
CA GLU A 173 -7.11 -17.83 11.68
C GLU A 173 -8.36 -18.45 11.05
N LYS A 174 -9.26 -18.98 11.88
CA LYS A 174 -10.45 -19.69 11.43
C LYS A 174 -11.31 -18.84 10.48
N GLU A 175 -11.55 -17.59 10.83
CA GLU A 175 -12.36 -16.67 10.03
C GLU A 175 -11.74 -16.34 8.67
N VAL A 176 -10.41 -16.33 8.58
CA VAL A 176 -9.69 -16.14 7.31
C VAL A 176 -9.82 -17.37 6.44
N LYS A 177 -9.65 -18.56 7.02
CA LYS A 177 -9.94 -19.82 6.33
C LYS A 177 -11.38 -19.83 5.79
N ASP A 178 -12.36 -19.51 6.64
CA ASP A 178 -13.77 -19.50 6.25
C ASP A 178 -14.04 -18.49 5.12
N LEU A 179 -13.38 -17.33 5.14
CA LEU A 179 -13.42 -16.35 4.06
C LEU A 179 -12.90 -16.93 2.73
N PHE A 180 -11.75 -17.60 2.75
CA PHE A 180 -11.19 -18.23 1.55
C PHE A 180 -12.01 -19.42 1.04
N MET A 181 -12.68 -20.16 1.93
CA MET A 181 -13.64 -21.21 1.53
C MET A 181 -14.79 -20.63 0.69
N VAL A 182 -15.26 -19.42 1.03
CA VAL A 182 -16.30 -18.72 0.27
C VAL A 182 -15.76 -18.24 -1.09
N PHE A 183 -14.59 -17.58 -1.10
CA PHE A 183 -14.03 -17.00 -2.32
C PHE A 183 -13.42 -18.00 -3.29
N ALA A 184 -13.33 -19.28 -2.93
CA ALA A 184 -13.00 -20.35 -3.87
C ALA A 184 -14.06 -20.53 -4.98
N GLU A 185 -15.26 -19.98 -4.81
CA GLU A 185 -16.36 -19.99 -5.79
C GLU A 185 -16.62 -18.61 -6.43
N ASP A 186 -15.71 -17.65 -6.24
CA ASP A 186 -15.87 -16.31 -6.77
C ASP A 186 -15.92 -16.29 -8.32
N TRP A 187 -16.57 -15.27 -8.89
CA TRP A 187 -16.64 -15.12 -10.34
C TRP A 187 -15.29 -14.68 -10.95
N ASP A 188 -14.49 -13.88 -10.22
CA ASP A 188 -13.15 -13.48 -10.66
C ASP A 188 -12.17 -14.64 -10.46
N THR A 189 -11.57 -15.08 -11.56
CA THR A 189 -10.61 -16.20 -11.57
C THR A 189 -9.38 -15.90 -10.70
N ARG A 190 -8.96 -14.65 -10.56
CA ARG A 190 -7.84 -14.23 -9.69
C ARG A 190 -8.20 -14.39 -8.21
N VAL A 191 -9.45 -14.08 -7.84
CA VAL A 191 -9.98 -14.24 -6.48
C VAL A 191 -10.12 -15.72 -6.12
N ARG A 192 -10.64 -16.55 -7.05
CA ARG A 192 -10.63 -18.01 -6.86
C ARG A 192 -9.22 -18.53 -6.68
N ARG A 193 -8.28 -18.11 -7.54
CA ARG A 193 -6.89 -18.58 -7.50
C ARG A 193 -6.20 -18.31 -6.18
N ILE A 194 -6.32 -17.07 -5.65
CA ILE A 194 -5.71 -16.77 -4.35
C ILE A 194 -6.35 -17.58 -3.23
N SER A 195 -7.66 -17.78 -3.30
CA SER A 195 -8.39 -18.58 -2.33
C SER A 195 -7.96 -20.04 -2.34
N LEU A 196 -7.86 -20.65 -3.52
CA LEU A 196 -7.39 -22.02 -3.67
C LEU A 196 -5.93 -22.18 -3.20
N ASN A 197 -5.05 -21.22 -3.48
CA ASN A 197 -3.68 -21.23 -2.96
C ASN A 197 -3.64 -21.11 -1.42
N ALA A 198 -4.53 -20.28 -0.85
CA ALA A 198 -4.67 -20.17 0.59
C ALA A 198 -5.08 -21.50 1.21
N LEU A 199 -6.13 -22.13 0.67
CA LEU A 199 -6.64 -23.41 1.14
C LEU A 199 -5.65 -24.56 0.92
N LEU A 200 -4.86 -24.55 -0.15
CA LEU A 200 -3.78 -25.52 -0.38
C LEU A 200 -2.71 -25.50 0.72
N SER A 201 -2.51 -24.35 1.37
CA SER A 201 -1.55 -24.23 2.47
C SER A 201 -2.07 -24.87 3.77
N ILE A 202 -3.36 -25.20 3.82
CA ILE A 202 -3.99 -25.90 4.94
C ILE A 202 -3.89 -27.41 4.70
N LYS A 203 -2.97 -28.06 5.38
CA LYS A 203 -2.75 -29.51 5.25
C LYS A 203 -3.86 -30.30 5.95
N ASP A 204 -4.29 -31.37 5.29
CA ASP A 204 -5.16 -32.42 5.85
C ASP A 204 -6.50 -31.95 6.44
N ASP A 205 -7.09 -30.90 5.87
CA ASP A 205 -8.41 -30.42 6.27
C ASP A 205 -9.53 -31.02 5.42
N GLU A 206 -10.41 -31.82 6.02
CA GLU A 206 -11.47 -32.49 5.27
C GLU A 206 -12.53 -31.54 4.68
N ALA A 207 -12.78 -30.39 5.32
CA ALA A 207 -13.70 -29.42 4.74
C ALA A 207 -13.12 -28.86 3.44
N VAL A 208 -11.81 -28.58 3.43
CA VAL A 208 -11.07 -28.13 2.25
C VAL A 208 -11.05 -29.21 1.16
N LYS A 209 -10.76 -30.47 1.50
CA LYS A 209 -10.79 -31.59 0.55
C LYS A 209 -12.19 -31.81 -0.04
N LYS A 210 -13.25 -31.71 0.77
CA LYS A 210 -14.64 -31.82 0.29
C LYS A 210 -15.00 -30.69 -0.67
N LEU A 211 -14.62 -29.45 -0.37
CA LEU A 211 -14.81 -28.32 -1.28
C LEU A 211 -14.06 -28.56 -2.59
N ALA A 212 -12.80 -28.96 -2.54
CA ALA A 212 -12.01 -29.17 -3.75
C ALA A 212 -12.59 -30.28 -4.67
N LYS A 213 -13.14 -31.36 -4.10
CA LYS A 213 -13.86 -32.42 -4.87
C LYS A 213 -15.09 -31.89 -5.59
N ARG A 214 -15.78 -30.89 -5.02
CA ARG A 214 -16.92 -30.22 -5.66
C ARG A 214 -16.43 -29.34 -6.81
N LEU A 215 -15.51 -28.42 -6.52
CA LEU A 215 -15.07 -27.38 -7.47
C LEU A 215 -14.41 -27.92 -8.72
N ILE A 216 -13.62 -29.00 -8.62
CA ILE A 216 -12.83 -29.52 -9.74
C ILE A 216 -13.68 -29.98 -10.94
N ARG A 217 -14.98 -30.22 -10.75
CA ARG A 217 -15.90 -30.67 -11.80
C ARG A 217 -16.30 -29.54 -12.75
N ASP A 218 -16.38 -28.33 -12.23
CA ASP A 218 -16.93 -27.16 -12.91
C ASP A 218 -15.87 -26.06 -13.14
N GLU A 219 -14.64 -26.23 -12.64
CA GLU A 219 -13.55 -25.28 -12.85
C GLU A 219 -12.90 -25.47 -14.23
N GLU A 220 -12.85 -24.38 -14.99
CA GLU A 220 -12.31 -24.33 -16.35
C GLU A 220 -10.88 -23.77 -16.39
N ASP A 221 -10.47 -22.98 -15.39
CA ASP A 221 -9.11 -22.42 -15.34
C ASP A 221 -8.10 -23.52 -14.99
N ALA A 222 -7.21 -23.82 -15.95
CA ALA A 222 -6.24 -24.91 -15.82
C ALA A 222 -5.32 -24.77 -14.58
N LEU A 223 -5.00 -23.55 -14.16
CA LEU A 223 -4.19 -23.31 -12.96
C LEU A 223 -4.99 -23.64 -11.69
N ASN A 224 -6.25 -23.21 -11.61
CA ASN A 224 -7.13 -23.56 -10.51
C ASN A 224 -7.39 -25.07 -10.42
N VAL A 225 -7.62 -25.75 -11.56
CA VAL A 225 -7.73 -27.22 -11.62
C VAL A 225 -6.47 -27.89 -11.07
N SER A 226 -5.29 -27.37 -11.42
CA SER A 226 -4.01 -27.88 -10.90
C SER A 226 -3.90 -27.73 -9.37
N ILE A 227 -4.29 -26.57 -8.83
CA ILE A 227 -4.30 -26.32 -7.37
C ILE A 227 -5.29 -27.27 -6.68
N LEU A 228 -6.49 -27.42 -7.23
CA LEU A 228 -7.51 -28.33 -6.70
C LEU A 228 -7.02 -29.78 -6.64
N LYS A 229 -6.34 -30.27 -7.69
CA LYS A 229 -5.72 -31.61 -7.67
C LYS A 229 -4.69 -31.76 -6.56
N ARG A 230 -3.90 -30.71 -6.28
CA ARG A 230 -2.90 -30.71 -5.20
C ARG A 230 -3.52 -30.64 -3.80
N ILE A 231 -4.71 -30.06 -3.66
CA ILE A 231 -5.46 -30.12 -2.40
C ILE A 231 -5.95 -31.56 -2.13
N LEU A 232 -6.26 -32.31 -3.19
CA LEU A 232 -6.81 -33.65 -3.12
C LEU A 232 -5.75 -34.76 -3.01
N SER A 233 -4.48 -34.47 -3.32
CA SER A 233 -3.35 -35.37 -3.15
C SER A 233 -2.89 -35.43 -1.70
#